data_AF-A0AAW5AS63-F1
#
_entry.id   AF-A0AAW5AS63-F1
#
_cell.length_a   1.000
_cell.length_b   1.000
_cell.length_c   1.000
_cell.angle_alpha   90.00
_cell.angle_beta   90.00
_cell.angle_gamma   90.00
#
_symmetry.space_group_name_H-M   'P 1'
#
loop_
_entity.id
_entity.type
_entity.pdbx_description
1 polymer ?
#
loop_
_entity_poly.entity_id
_entity_poly.type
_entity_poly.pdbx_seq_one_letter_code
_entity_poly.pdbx_strand_id
1 'polypeptide(L)' 'MFVKEIAHSLGFENTAFFTQFFKRFTGSTPQEYRKH' A
#
# COMPACT_ATOMS: atom_id res chain seq x y z
N MET A 1 5.32 -0.04 -11.15
CA MET A 1 5.81 0.14 -9.76
C MET A 1 5.15 -0.89 -8.86
N PHE A 2 5.90 -1.53 -7.97
CA PHE A 2 5.37 -2.51 -7.01
C PHE A 2 4.87 -1.84 -5.73
N VAL A 3 3.89 -2.44 -5.05
CA VAL A 3 3.39 -1.97 -3.74
C VAL A 3 4.53 -1.91 -2.71
N LYS A 4 5.52 -2.81 -2.80
CA LYS A 4 6.72 -2.79 -1.95
C LYS A 4 7.56 -1.54 -2.09
N GLU A 5 7.70 -1.04 -3.31
CA GLU A 5 8.54 0.13 -3.61
C GLU A 5 7.88 1.39 -3.07
N ILE A 6 6.55 1.50 -3.21
CA ILE A 6 5.79 2.58 -2.58
C ILE A 6 5.94 2.52 -1.06
N ALA A 7 5.70 1.35 -0.45
CA ALA A 7 5.80 1.18 0.98
C ALA A 7 7.19 1.62 1.50
N HIS A 8 8.26 1.14 0.85
CA HIS A 8 9.62 1.51 1.20
C HIS A 8 9.90 3.01 1.00
N SER A 9 9.42 3.62 -0.10
CA SER A 9 9.58 5.07 -0.35
C SER A 9 8.87 5.94 0.67
N LEU A 10 7.82 5.42 1.31
CA LEU A 10 7.05 6.08 2.36
C LEU A 10 7.59 5.77 3.77
N GLY A 11 8.69 5.01 3.88
CA GLY A 11 9.29 4.64 5.17
C GLY A 11 8.64 3.45 5.86
N PHE A 12 7.77 2.70 5.19
CA PHE A 12 7.24 1.44 5.73
C PHE A 12 8.20 0.29 5.43
N GLU A 13 8.76 -0.28 6.49
CA GLU A 13 9.58 -1.50 6.40
C GLU A 13 8.74 -2.72 6.02
N ASN A 14 7.46 -2.75 6.43
CA ASN A 14 6.56 -3.87 6.20
C ASN A 14 5.41 -3.50 5.26
N THR A 15 5.37 -4.17 4.11
CA THR A 15 4.31 -4.05 3.09
C THR A 15 2.93 -4.46 3.57
N ALA A 16 2.83 -5.44 4.48
CA ALA A 16 1.55 -5.84 5.07
C ALA A 16 0.97 -4.70 5.92
N PHE A 17 1.83 -4.03 6.68
CA PHE A 17 1.43 -2.87 7.49
C PHE A 17 0.99 -1.70 6.60
N PHE A 18 1.74 -1.42 5.54
CA PHE A 18 1.34 -0.44 4.52
C PHE A 18 -0.02 -0.79 3.89
N THR A 19 -0.23 -2.06 3.54
CA THR A 19 -1.48 -2.51 2.90
C THR A 19 -2.68 -2.32 3.83
N GLN A 20 -2.53 -2.63 5.12
CA GLN A 20 -3.58 -2.47 6.12
C GLN A 20 -3.84 -0.99 6.44
N PHE A 21 -2.78 -0.19 6.56
CA PHE A 21 -2.87 1.26 6.70
C PHE A 21 -3.59 1.88 5.50
N PHE A 22 -3.14 1.59 4.28
CA PHE A 22 -3.73 2.11 3.06
C PHE A 22 -5.18 1.70 2.93
N LYS A 23 -5.53 0.43 3.18
CA LYS A 23 -6.93 -0.02 3.15
C LYS A 23 -7.81 0.71 4.17
N ARG A 24 -7.29 1.04 5.35
CA ARG A 24 -8.04 1.79 6.37
C ARG A 24 -8.28 3.25 5.96
N PHE A 25 -7.35 3.86 5.23
CA PHE A 25 -7.45 5.25 4.78
C PHE A 25 -8.24 5.39 3.47
N THR A 26 -7.98 4.53 2.49
CA THR A 26 -8.53 4.62 1.13
C THR A 26 -9.77 3.74 0.93
N GLY A 27 -10.07 2.83 1.88
CA GLY A 27 -11.18 1.87 1.79
C GLY A 27 -10.91 0.65 0.90
N SER A 28 -9.82 0.64 0.13
CA SER A 28 -9.45 -0.42 -0.81
C SER A 28 -7.96 -0.73 -0.71
N THR A 29 -7.54 -1.93 -1.10
CA THR A 29 -6.11 -2.29 -1.09
C THR A 29 -5.35 -1.51 -2.16
N PRO A 30 -4.02 -1.31 -2.00
CA PRO A 30 -3.19 -0.66 -3.01
C PRO A 30 -3.22 -1.36 -4.38
N GLN A 31 -3.45 -2.68 -4.39
CA GLN A 31 -3.60 -3.45 -5.63
C GLN A 31 -4.93 -3.17 -6.33
N GLU A 32 -6.03 -3.16 -5.59
CA GLU A 32 -7.36 -2.81 -6.13
C GLU A 32 -7.36 -1.37 -6.65
N TYR A 33 -6.78 -0.44 -5.89
CA TYR A 33 -6.70 0.97 -6.28
C TYR A 33 -5.88 1.20 -7.56
N ARG A 34 -4.90 0.34 -7.85
CA ARG A 34 -4.07 0.41 -9.07
C ARG A 34 -4.67 -0.28 -10.29
N LYS A 35 -5.68 -1.11 -10.10
CA LYS A 35 -6.33 -1.86 -11.19
C LYS A 35 -7.36 -0.98 -11.94
N HIS A 36 -7.65 0.20 -11.39
CA HIS A 36 -8.39 1.29 -11.99
C HIS A 36 -7.42 2.38 -12.46
#